data_AF-R6DMH0-F1
#
_entry.id   AF-R6DMH0-F1
#
_cell.length_a   1.000
_cell.length_b   1.000
_cell.length_c   1.000
_cell.angle_alpha   90.00
_cell.angle_beta   90.00
_cell.angle_gamma   90.00
#
_symmetry.space_group_name_H-M   'P 1'
#
loop_
_entity.id
_entity.type
_entity.pdbx_description
1 polymer ?
#
loop_
_entity_poly.entity_id
_entity_poly.type
_entity_poly.pdbx_seq_one_letter_code
_entity_poly.pdbx_strand_id
1 'polypeptide(L)'
;MKKTLQRGFAILLSCIMIFSANFTSVFAAQSIWQRIGTGALGTVVSTALGAINSTLPDGKNFIAEKNYKSHDFYEGNNIFLSAPTEKTCWKLGYKSVSLIPDDWQEHQYYIGGYIMAENWFTNKVEGIIDDMKARVIAIDDSSGRGVSVFATIDCIGMTNSDIKEIRRRLVEKSGDKFSFTTINVASTHCHSGIDTEGIWTNLFGKLIPNLFKLKTGLGEVKQGTDKHYMDFLFDKVSDAMLDACSSMTEGKLTISRKDIGDGYFTNKNRSSASAMMTDMTVMTFTPFDKSAKPTKIVNIAAHPDVAGLPTSDGQSSGREVSGDYVYYMDELISKAGFNCMFFNGAIAGIYMARGLTNDSQDFNRRWEQSMRYGHEIAKMALSLNLTEAQIKQNKLLYDEEEIKRETEIAEKNGGEYTLWCEGWTPVQDTEVKPFFNIRMKEVRVPVTNPFILMAGKLKMANYEVIKTANGYEISTEVGYMEFGDSLKAVTAPGEICPDIIYGGTSLTAADSYSGKDYEYPKATEIFDNDELICFGLMNDAVGYIVPDNDYCMALAFDHYHELVSLGKHVASSVSKAYTELAK
;
A
#
# COMPACT_ATOMS: atom_id res chain seq x y z
N MET A 1 -9.42 40.64 -3.35
CA MET A 1 -8.77 39.70 -2.42
C MET A 1 -9.75 38.92 -1.54
N LYS A 2 -10.55 39.55 -0.66
CA LYS A 2 -11.46 38.82 0.25
C LYS A 2 -12.48 37.91 -0.48
N LYS A 3 -13.06 38.39 -1.58
CA LYS A 3 -13.98 37.60 -2.45
C LYS A 3 -13.29 36.45 -3.20
N THR A 4 -12.05 36.65 -3.65
CA THR A 4 -11.26 35.60 -4.33
C THR A 4 -10.86 34.49 -3.36
N LEU A 5 -10.50 34.86 -2.13
CA LEU A 5 -10.18 33.93 -1.05
C LEU A 5 -11.42 33.15 -0.59
N GLN A 6 -12.59 33.81 -0.48
CA GLN A 6 -13.86 33.15 -0.15
C GLN A 6 -14.32 32.20 -1.26
N ARG A 7 -14.15 32.57 -2.54
CA ARG A 7 -14.44 31.69 -3.68
C ARG A 7 -13.47 30.51 -3.74
N GLY A 8 -12.17 30.75 -3.52
CA GLY A 8 -11.16 29.68 -3.43
C GLY A 8 -11.40 28.74 -2.26
N PHE A 9 -11.85 29.25 -1.11
CA PHE A 9 -12.22 28.45 0.05
C PHE A 9 -13.50 27.64 -0.18
N ALA A 10 -14.50 28.21 -0.85
CA ALA A 10 -15.71 27.49 -1.26
C ALA A 10 -15.41 26.42 -2.32
N ILE A 11 -14.50 26.68 -3.26
CA ILE A 11 -14.01 25.69 -4.25
C ILE A 11 -13.23 24.59 -3.53
N LEU A 12 -12.38 24.91 -2.56
CA LEU A 12 -11.66 23.94 -1.76
C LEU A 12 -12.61 23.08 -0.92
N LEU A 13 -13.60 23.67 -0.24
CA LEU A 13 -14.62 22.93 0.49
C LEU A 13 -15.49 22.06 -0.44
N SER A 14 -15.85 22.56 -1.62
CA SER A 14 -16.63 21.77 -2.59
C SER A 14 -15.78 20.69 -3.25
N CYS A 15 -14.48 20.90 -3.47
CA CYS A 15 -13.57 19.82 -3.80
C CYS A 15 -13.59 18.80 -2.68
N ILE A 16 -13.30 19.19 -1.41
CA ILE A 16 -13.34 18.33 -0.21
C ILE A 16 -14.66 17.53 -0.08
N MET A 17 -15.81 18.15 -0.35
CA MET A 17 -17.13 17.48 -0.35
C MET A 17 -17.42 16.64 -1.61
N ILE A 18 -16.74 16.89 -2.73
CA ILE A 18 -16.75 15.98 -3.89
C ILE A 18 -15.93 14.71 -3.57
N PHE A 19 -14.88 14.79 -2.73
CA PHE A 19 -14.14 13.59 -2.26
C PHE A 19 -15.02 12.67 -1.41
N SER A 20 -15.90 13.23 -0.57
CA SER A 20 -16.75 12.43 0.32
C SER A 20 -17.90 11.71 -0.37
N ALA A 21 -18.28 12.16 -1.56
CA ALA A 21 -19.45 11.66 -2.28
C ALA A 21 -19.10 10.66 -3.41
N ASN A 22 -17.81 10.50 -3.75
CA ASN A 22 -17.40 9.74 -4.95
C ASN A 22 -16.54 8.49 -4.66
N PHE A 23 -16.46 8.03 -3.41
CA PHE A 23 -16.01 6.66 -3.15
C PHE A 23 -17.08 5.60 -3.45
N THR A 24 -18.33 6.01 -3.72
CA THR A 24 -19.37 5.12 -4.24
C THR A 24 -19.39 5.18 -5.76
N SER A 25 -18.83 4.15 -6.37
CA SER A 25 -19.01 3.87 -7.79
C SER A 25 -20.44 3.47 -8.11
N VAL A 26 -21.23 4.41 -8.58
CA VAL A 26 -22.47 4.11 -9.28
C VAL A 26 -22.60 5.15 -10.38
N PHE A 27 -22.32 4.81 -11.64
CA PHE A 27 -23.13 5.16 -12.81
C PHE A 27 -22.55 4.47 -14.07
N ALA A 28 -23.42 3.77 -14.80
CA ALA A 28 -23.13 3.14 -16.08
C ALA A 28 -22.91 4.19 -17.21
N ALA A 29 -22.18 3.76 -18.24
CA ALA A 29 -21.88 4.41 -19.52
C ALA A 29 -22.54 5.77 -19.81
N GLN A 30 -21.70 6.81 -19.96
CA GLN A 30 -22.13 8.17 -20.27
C GLN A 30 -21.73 8.64 -21.68
N SER A 31 -22.53 9.55 -22.23
CA SER A 31 -22.38 10.11 -23.57
C SER A 31 -21.14 11.02 -23.72
N ILE A 32 -20.70 11.24 -24.96
CA ILE A 32 -19.53 12.09 -25.30
C ILE A 32 -19.62 13.52 -24.73
N TRP A 33 -20.83 14.05 -24.55
CA TRP A 33 -21.08 15.38 -23.99
C TRP A 33 -20.79 15.46 -22.48
N GLN A 34 -20.98 14.37 -21.75
CA GLN A 34 -20.64 14.29 -20.33
C GLN A 34 -19.12 14.22 -20.13
N ARG A 35 -18.40 13.47 -20.98
CA ARG A 35 -16.92 13.44 -21.00
C ARG A 35 -16.29 14.83 -21.28
N ILE A 36 -16.89 15.61 -22.18
CA ILE A 36 -16.45 16.99 -22.47
C ILE A 36 -16.73 17.93 -21.28
N GLY A 37 -17.90 17.79 -20.64
CA GLY A 37 -18.29 18.61 -19.48
C GLY A 37 -17.41 18.39 -18.25
N THR A 38 -16.97 17.16 -17.98
CA THR A 38 -16.13 16.83 -16.83
C THR A 38 -14.68 17.29 -17.00
N GLY A 39 -14.10 17.17 -18.20
CA GLY A 39 -12.76 17.70 -18.51
C GLY A 39 -12.66 19.23 -18.32
N ALA A 40 -13.73 19.96 -18.68
CA ALA A 40 -13.82 21.40 -18.44
C ALA A 40 -13.85 21.72 -16.92
N LEU A 41 -14.54 20.92 -16.11
CA LEU A 41 -14.60 21.10 -14.66
C LEU A 41 -13.24 20.86 -13.98
N GLY A 42 -12.53 19.78 -14.34
CA GLY A 42 -11.19 19.50 -13.81
C GLY A 42 -10.17 20.60 -14.16
N THR A 43 -10.24 21.14 -15.38
CA THR A 43 -9.42 22.28 -15.80
C THR A 43 -9.70 23.52 -14.96
N VAL A 44 -10.98 23.82 -14.69
CA VAL A 44 -11.39 24.95 -13.85
C VAL A 44 -10.89 24.78 -12.41
N VAL A 45 -11.03 23.59 -11.82
CA VAL A 45 -10.56 23.27 -10.47
C VAL A 45 -9.03 23.39 -10.38
N SER A 46 -8.30 22.75 -11.31
CA SER A 46 -6.84 22.84 -11.38
C SER A 46 -6.35 24.28 -11.49
N THR A 47 -6.98 25.08 -12.37
CA THR A 47 -6.64 26.50 -12.55
C THR A 47 -6.89 27.30 -11.27
N ALA A 48 -8.00 27.06 -10.59
CA ALA A 48 -8.32 27.73 -9.32
C ALA A 48 -7.32 27.36 -8.21
N LEU A 49 -6.98 26.08 -8.06
CA LEU A 49 -6.00 25.60 -7.08
C LEU A 49 -4.60 26.12 -7.40
N GLY A 50 -4.21 26.13 -8.68
CA GLY A 50 -2.95 26.73 -9.16
C GLY A 50 -2.86 28.22 -8.81
N ALA A 51 -3.93 28.97 -9.03
CA ALA A 51 -4.00 30.38 -8.64
C ALA A 51 -3.84 30.57 -7.12
N ILE A 52 -4.46 29.72 -6.30
CA ILE A 52 -4.28 29.74 -4.83
C ILE A 52 -2.82 29.48 -4.47
N ASN A 53 -2.23 28.40 -4.99
CA ASN A 53 -0.85 28.00 -4.72
C ASN A 53 0.18 29.06 -5.06
N SER A 54 -0.04 29.82 -6.14
CA SER A 54 0.84 30.93 -6.54
C SER A 54 0.91 32.04 -5.48
N THR A 55 -0.10 32.14 -4.61
CA THR A 55 -0.17 33.13 -3.53
C THR A 55 0.22 32.57 -2.16
N LEU A 56 0.45 31.27 -2.04
CA LEU A 56 0.90 30.63 -0.81
C LEU A 56 2.43 30.65 -0.76
N PRO A 57 3.05 31.20 0.30
CA PRO A 57 4.49 31.08 0.44
C PRO A 57 4.85 29.60 0.65
N ASP A 58 6.11 29.27 0.36
CA ASP A 58 6.59 27.90 0.48
C ASP A 58 6.68 27.50 1.96
N GLY A 59 6.54 26.20 2.22
CA GLY A 59 6.75 25.66 3.56
C GLY A 59 8.19 25.93 4.02
N LYS A 60 8.37 26.24 5.30
CA LYS A 60 9.72 26.47 5.86
C LYS A 60 10.64 25.24 5.74
N ASN A 61 10.06 24.05 5.62
CA ASN A 61 10.74 22.78 5.44
C ASN A 61 11.11 22.48 3.97
N PHE A 62 10.77 23.36 3.02
CA PHE A 62 11.10 23.13 1.61
C PHE A 62 12.59 23.37 1.38
N ILE A 63 13.24 22.43 0.71
CA ILE A 63 14.68 22.40 0.52
C ILE A 63 14.99 22.99 -0.86
N ALA A 64 15.88 23.98 -0.93
CA ALA A 64 16.36 24.44 -2.24
C ALA A 64 17.16 23.31 -2.92
N GLU A 65 16.95 23.08 -4.22
CA GLU A 65 17.59 21.98 -4.98
C GLU A 65 19.10 21.85 -4.73
N LYS A 66 19.84 22.96 -4.80
CA LYS A 66 21.29 23.00 -4.53
C LYS A 66 21.71 22.56 -3.11
N ASN A 67 20.77 22.52 -2.17
CA ASN A 67 20.99 22.14 -0.78
C ASN A 67 20.50 20.72 -0.48
N TYR A 68 19.77 20.08 -1.40
CA TYR A 68 19.31 18.71 -1.21
C TYR A 68 20.49 17.74 -1.21
N LYS A 69 20.48 16.82 -0.26
CA LYS A 69 21.42 15.70 -0.17
C LYS A 69 20.63 14.47 0.22
N SER A 70 20.82 13.36 -0.49
CA SER A 70 20.27 12.08 -0.08
C SER A 70 20.84 11.68 1.28
N HIS A 71 19.99 11.13 2.15
CA HIS A 71 20.34 10.67 3.48
C HIS A 71 19.38 9.54 3.88
N ASP A 72 19.82 8.66 4.78
CA ASP A 72 19.05 7.50 5.25
C ASP A 72 18.48 6.63 4.10
N PHE A 73 19.17 6.66 2.96
CA PHE A 73 18.91 5.88 1.76
C PHE A 73 19.88 4.68 1.71
N TYR A 74 19.35 3.52 1.36
CA TYR A 74 20.12 2.27 1.30
C TYR A 74 20.10 1.73 -0.12
N GLU A 75 21.22 1.86 -0.83
CA GLU A 75 21.35 1.48 -2.25
C GLU A 75 21.25 -0.03 -2.50
N GLY A 76 21.44 -0.86 -1.48
CA GLY A 76 21.47 -2.31 -1.58
C GLY A 76 22.83 -2.84 -2.06
N ASN A 77 22.80 -3.94 -2.81
CA ASN A 77 23.97 -4.62 -3.32
C ASN A 77 24.49 -3.97 -4.61
N ASN A 78 25.77 -3.63 -4.59
CA ASN A 78 26.50 -3.19 -5.78
C ASN A 78 26.74 -4.34 -6.77
N ILE A 79 26.88 -5.57 -6.28
CA ILE A 79 27.12 -6.78 -7.08
C ILE A 79 26.04 -7.82 -6.76
N PHE A 80 25.39 -8.31 -7.82
CA PHE A 80 24.40 -9.39 -7.74
C PHE A 80 25.09 -10.75 -7.89
N LEU A 81 24.71 -11.69 -7.05
CA LEU A 81 25.16 -13.08 -7.13
C LEU A 81 24.28 -13.86 -8.11
N SER A 82 24.89 -14.69 -8.95
CA SER A 82 24.16 -15.65 -9.80
C SER A 82 24.08 -17.04 -9.18
N ALA A 83 24.76 -17.26 -8.05
CA ALA A 83 24.82 -18.52 -7.34
C ALA A 83 25.19 -18.29 -5.86
N PRO A 84 24.85 -19.22 -4.95
CA PRO A 84 25.30 -19.19 -3.56
C PRO A 84 26.83 -19.13 -3.44
N THR A 85 27.35 -18.37 -2.47
CA THR A 85 28.78 -18.44 -2.13
C THR A 85 29.07 -19.69 -1.27
N GLU A 86 30.34 -20.06 -1.09
CA GLU A 86 30.67 -21.26 -0.29
C GLU A 86 30.13 -21.14 1.15
N LYS A 87 29.36 -22.16 1.59
CA LYS A 87 28.77 -22.26 2.94
C LYS A 87 27.66 -21.24 3.28
N THR A 88 26.90 -20.75 2.29
CA THR A 88 25.73 -19.90 2.57
C THR A 88 24.49 -20.69 2.96
N CYS A 89 23.65 -20.06 3.78
CA CYS A 89 22.31 -20.52 4.16
C CYS A 89 21.41 -19.30 4.40
N TRP A 90 20.11 -19.50 4.26
CA TRP A 90 19.15 -18.48 4.64
C TRP A 90 19.13 -18.30 6.16
N LYS A 91 19.19 -17.04 6.60
CA LYS A 91 18.85 -16.63 7.95
C LYS A 91 17.63 -15.74 7.90
N LEU A 92 16.66 -16.02 8.75
CA LEU A 92 15.48 -15.17 8.89
C LEU A 92 15.10 -15.03 10.36
N GLY A 93 14.84 -13.79 10.75
CA GLY A 93 14.28 -13.42 12.04
C GLY A 93 12.95 -12.70 11.83
N TYR A 94 12.10 -12.71 12.85
CA TYR A 94 10.73 -12.20 12.75
C TYR A 94 10.29 -11.54 14.04
N LYS A 95 9.55 -10.44 13.91
CA LYS A 95 8.83 -9.81 15.00
C LYS A 95 7.51 -9.25 14.50
N SER A 96 6.47 -9.34 15.33
CA SER A 96 5.22 -8.61 15.15
C SER A 96 4.91 -7.83 16.42
N VAL A 97 4.36 -6.62 16.27
CA VAL A 97 3.97 -5.73 17.37
C VAL A 97 2.65 -5.04 17.07
N SER A 98 1.82 -4.85 18.10
CA SER A 98 0.63 -4.00 18.00
C SER A 98 1.03 -2.52 17.89
N LEU A 99 0.25 -1.79 17.11
CA LEU A 99 0.35 -0.35 16.88
C LEU A 99 -0.86 0.40 17.46
N ILE A 100 -1.70 -0.27 18.26
CA ILE A 100 -2.74 0.41 19.02
C ILE A 100 -2.09 0.99 20.28
N PRO A 101 -2.12 2.32 20.47
CA PRO A 101 -1.54 2.93 21.65
C PRO A 101 -2.41 2.67 22.89
N ASP A 102 -1.77 2.47 24.04
CA ASP A 102 -2.47 2.15 25.30
C ASP A 102 -3.45 3.26 25.74
N ASP A 103 -3.19 4.50 25.30
CA ASP A 103 -3.98 5.69 25.64
C ASP A 103 -5.08 6.01 24.60
N TRP A 104 -5.44 5.08 23.70
CA TRP A 104 -6.42 5.33 22.63
C TRP A 104 -7.80 5.84 23.11
N GLN A 105 -8.15 5.59 24.37
CA GLN A 105 -9.39 6.08 24.99
C GLN A 105 -9.25 7.48 25.62
N GLU A 106 -8.03 7.90 25.93
CA GLU A 106 -7.72 9.15 26.63
C GLU A 106 -7.28 10.25 25.65
N HIS A 107 -6.59 9.87 24.58
CA HIS A 107 -6.13 10.75 23.51
C HIS A 107 -6.96 10.54 22.23
N GLN A 108 -7.38 11.64 21.61
CA GLN A 108 -8.19 11.57 20.39
C GLN A 108 -7.31 11.31 19.16
N TYR A 109 -7.37 10.08 18.65
CA TYR A 109 -6.78 9.70 17.38
C TYR A 109 -7.77 9.83 16.21
N TYR A 110 -7.26 9.76 14.98
CA TYR A 110 -8.03 9.79 13.74
C TYR A 110 -7.62 8.63 12.83
N ILE A 111 -8.56 8.08 12.08
CA ILE A 111 -8.36 7.03 11.09
C ILE A 111 -7.92 7.63 9.75
N GLY A 112 -6.89 7.03 9.16
CA GLY A 112 -6.47 7.30 7.78
C GLY A 112 -7.33 6.52 6.79
N GLY A 113 -7.90 7.19 5.78
CA GLY A 113 -8.77 6.53 4.79
C GLY A 113 -9.99 7.36 4.40
N TYR A 114 -11.21 6.91 4.68
CA TYR A 114 -12.39 7.54 4.10
C TYR A 114 -12.92 8.72 4.91
N ILE A 115 -13.05 9.90 4.31
CA ILE A 115 -13.86 11.02 4.84
C ILE A 115 -15.14 11.08 3.99
N MET A 116 -16.28 10.66 4.55
CA MET A 116 -17.55 10.53 3.83
C MET A 116 -18.69 11.30 4.49
N ALA A 117 -19.79 11.51 3.76
CA ALA A 117 -20.97 12.13 4.36
C ALA A 117 -21.58 11.22 5.44
N GLU A 118 -21.52 9.92 5.20
CA GLU A 118 -22.00 8.82 6.05
C GLU A 118 -21.30 8.80 7.42
N ASN A 119 -20.02 9.18 7.48
CA ASN A 119 -19.28 9.35 8.74
C ASN A 119 -19.24 10.81 9.22
N TRP A 120 -20.14 11.67 8.72
CA TRP A 120 -20.21 13.10 9.07
C TRP A 120 -18.91 13.87 8.86
N PHE A 121 -18.11 13.44 7.88
CA PHE A 121 -16.81 14.01 7.56
C PHE A 121 -15.83 13.99 8.76
N THR A 122 -15.96 13.01 9.65
CA THR A 122 -15.10 12.85 10.81
C THR A 122 -14.51 11.45 10.87
N ASN A 123 -13.19 11.37 10.98
CA ASN A 123 -12.47 10.10 11.12
C ASN A 123 -11.95 9.89 12.54
N LYS A 124 -12.59 10.48 13.54
CA LYS A 124 -12.21 10.22 14.94
C LYS A 124 -12.25 8.72 15.22
N VAL A 125 -11.23 8.20 15.89
CA VAL A 125 -11.27 6.84 16.43
C VAL A 125 -12.31 6.79 17.55
N GLU A 126 -13.27 5.89 17.43
CA GLU A 126 -14.37 5.67 18.38
C GLU A 126 -14.41 4.22 18.93
N GLY A 127 -13.66 3.31 18.31
CA GLY A 127 -13.58 1.92 18.75
C GLY A 127 -12.40 1.19 18.13
N ILE A 128 -12.16 -0.02 18.64
CA ILE A 128 -11.18 -0.97 18.13
C ILE A 128 -11.96 -2.27 17.81
N ILE A 129 -11.89 -2.74 16.57
CA ILE A 129 -12.47 -4.03 16.18
C ILE A 129 -11.45 -5.14 16.41
N ASP A 130 -10.25 -4.93 15.90
CA ASP A 130 -9.13 -5.86 15.93
C ASP A 130 -7.80 -5.09 15.95
N ASP A 131 -6.67 -5.80 15.88
CA ASP A 131 -5.35 -5.20 16.03
C ASP A 131 -4.81 -4.61 14.72
N MET A 132 -4.10 -3.50 14.83
CA MET A 132 -3.29 -2.92 13.76
C MET A 132 -1.83 -3.22 14.09
N LYS A 133 -1.08 -3.88 13.20
CA LYS A 133 0.26 -4.40 13.51
C LYS A 133 1.36 -3.87 12.59
N ALA A 134 2.59 -3.90 13.10
CA ALA A 134 3.78 -3.96 12.26
C ALA A 134 4.31 -5.40 12.25
N ARG A 135 4.52 -5.95 11.06
CA ARG A 135 5.13 -7.28 10.84
C ARG A 135 6.50 -7.08 10.23
N VAL A 136 7.53 -7.66 10.83
CA VAL A 136 8.92 -7.37 10.50
C VAL A 136 9.69 -8.66 10.30
N ILE A 137 10.45 -8.72 9.20
CA ILE A 137 11.45 -9.75 8.95
C ILE A 137 12.83 -9.12 8.76
N ALA A 138 13.86 -9.83 9.21
CA ALA A 138 15.25 -9.58 8.85
C ALA A 138 15.79 -10.79 8.10
N ILE A 139 16.42 -10.57 6.95
CA ILE A 139 16.94 -11.62 6.07
C ILE A 139 18.43 -11.41 5.85
N ASP A 140 19.18 -12.49 5.93
CA ASP A 140 20.59 -12.57 5.58
C ASP A 140 20.84 -13.88 4.83
N ASP A 141 21.55 -13.84 3.72
CA ASP A 141 21.92 -15.04 2.94
C ASP A 141 23.23 -15.67 3.41
N SER A 142 23.81 -15.16 4.51
CA SER A 142 25.11 -15.53 5.07
C SER A 142 26.29 -15.32 4.13
N SER A 143 26.13 -14.55 3.04
CA SER A 143 27.22 -14.20 2.11
C SER A 143 28.19 -13.16 2.68
N GLY A 144 27.84 -12.54 3.81
CA GLY A 144 28.59 -11.43 4.41
C GLY A 144 28.29 -10.07 3.76
N ARG A 145 27.30 -9.98 2.87
CA ARG A 145 26.88 -8.72 2.23
C ARG A 145 26.00 -7.82 3.12
N GLY A 146 25.49 -8.36 4.23
CA GLY A 146 24.72 -7.62 5.23
C GLY A 146 23.24 -8.03 5.27
N VAL A 147 22.53 -7.48 6.26
CA VAL A 147 21.13 -7.80 6.57
C VAL A 147 20.19 -6.88 5.80
N SER A 148 19.15 -7.45 5.20
CA SER A 148 18.02 -6.69 4.66
C SER A 148 16.82 -6.82 5.58
N VAL A 149 16.30 -5.68 6.05
CA VAL A 149 15.15 -5.62 6.96
C VAL A 149 13.93 -5.15 6.19
N PHE A 150 12.79 -5.80 6.41
CA PHE A 150 11.50 -5.42 5.84
C PHE A 150 10.45 -5.35 6.94
N ALA A 151 9.76 -4.22 7.03
CA ALA A 151 8.55 -4.09 7.84
C ALA A 151 7.35 -3.84 6.93
N THR A 152 6.20 -4.42 7.26
CA THR A 152 4.90 -4.05 6.69
C THR A 152 4.04 -3.56 7.84
N ILE A 153 3.55 -2.33 7.71
CA ILE A 153 2.80 -1.61 8.73
C ILE A 153 1.33 -1.57 8.30
N ASP A 154 0.43 -1.96 9.20
CA ASP A 154 -1.00 -1.79 9.01
C ASP A 154 -1.34 -0.30 9.08
N CYS A 155 -1.33 0.37 7.93
CA CYS A 155 -1.66 1.79 7.81
C CYS A 155 -1.99 2.14 6.35
N ILE A 156 -2.61 3.31 6.15
CA ILE A 156 -2.96 3.82 4.82
C ILE A 156 -1.73 4.07 3.94
N GLY A 157 -0.63 4.57 4.51
CA GLY A 157 0.55 4.95 3.76
C GLY A 157 1.57 5.63 4.66
N MET A 158 2.82 5.66 4.25
CA MET A 158 3.87 6.40 4.97
C MET A 158 4.73 7.18 4.00
N THR A 159 5.02 8.43 4.36
CA THR A 159 5.93 9.26 3.56
C THR A 159 7.36 8.73 3.65
N ASN A 160 8.15 8.89 2.59
CA ASN A 160 9.58 8.55 2.60
C ASN A 160 10.33 9.20 3.78
N SER A 161 9.97 10.42 4.17
CA SER A 161 10.58 11.13 5.31
C SER A 161 10.28 10.46 6.65
N ASP A 162 9.06 9.95 6.86
CA ASP A 162 8.70 9.19 8.07
C ASP A 162 9.42 7.84 8.11
N ILE A 163 9.60 7.20 6.95
CA ILE A 163 10.35 5.95 6.82
C ILE A 163 11.85 6.16 7.10
N LYS A 164 12.44 7.26 6.62
CA LYS A 164 13.82 7.64 6.95
C LYS A 164 14.01 7.83 8.46
N GLU A 165 13.03 8.37 9.17
CA GLU A 165 13.07 8.46 10.63
C GLU A 165 13.07 7.09 11.31
N ILE A 166 12.27 6.13 10.83
CA ILE A 166 12.32 4.73 11.30
C ILE A 166 13.73 4.13 11.06
N ARG A 167 14.28 4.32 9.86
CA ARG A 167 15.63 3.83 9.50
C ARG A 167 16.69 4.41 10.43
N ARG A 168 16.67 5.72 10.67
CA ARG A 168 17.60 6.40 11.58
C ARG A 168 17.53 5.84 12.99
N ARG A 169 16.32 5.67 13.54
CA ARG A 169 16.13 5.08 14.88
C ARG A 169 16.64 3.65 14.96
N LEU A 170 16.38 2.82 13.94
CA LEU A 170 16.92 1.45 13.88
C LEU A 170 18.46 1.46 13.95
N VAL A 171 19.11 2.26 13.09
CA VAL A 171 20.57 2.35 13.04
C VAL A 171 21.14 2.80 14.38
N GLU A 172 20.60 3.88 14.95
CA GLU A 172 21.02 4.41 16.26
C GLU A 172 20.89 3.37 17.37
N LYS A 173 19.77 2.64 17.42
CA LYS A 173 19.52 1.58 18.41
C LYS A 173 20.42 0.35 18.19
N SER A 174 20.76 0.05 16.94
CA SER A 174 21.58 -1.10 16.57
C SER A 174 23.07 -0.90 16.86
N GLY A 175 23.55 0.35 16.79
CA GLY A 175 25.00 0.65 16.81
C GLY A 175 25.73 -0.13 15.71
N ASP A 176 26.86 -0.75 16.05
CA ASP A 176 27.67 -1.53 15.11
C ASP A 176 27.30 -3.03 15.06
N LYS A 177 26.16 -3.44 15.65
CA LYS A 177 25.78 -4.87 15.76
C LYS A 177 25.44 -5.50 14.42
N PHE A 178 24.92 -4.71 13.49
CA PHE A 178 24.46 -5.18 12.19
C PHE A 178 24.97 -4.26 11.09
N SER A 179 25.38 -4.86 9.98
CA SER A 179 25.61 -4.14 8.72
C SER A 179 24.37 -4.29 7.86
N PHE A 180 23.67 -3.19 7.56
CA PHE A 180 22.44 -3.24 6.78
C PHE A 180 22.72 -3.08 5.29
N THR A 181 22.22 -4.03 4.50
CA THR A 181 22.15 -3.94 3.03
C THR A 181 21.01 -3.00 2.63
N THR A 182 19.82 -3.22 3.20
CA THR A 182 18.64 -2.38 3.00
C THR A 182 17.75 -2.37 4.24
N ILE A 183 17.00 -1.28 4.42
CA ILE A 183 15.96 -1.17 5.44
C ILE A 183 14.70 -0.66 4.76
N ASN A 184 13.72 -1.54 4.63
CA ASN A 184 12.54 -1.35 3.78
C ASN A 184 11.27 -1.33 4.64
N VAL A 185 10.35 -0.41 4.33
CA VAL A 185 9.06 -0.28 5.02
C VAL A 185 7.95 -0.22 3.99
N ALA A 186 7.00 -1.16 4.07
CA ALA A 186 5.79 -1.18 3.28
C ALA A 186 4.57 -0.80 4.13
N SER A 187 3.53 -0.28 3.48
CA SER A 187 2.20 -0.14 4.09
C SER A 187 1.27 -1.24 3.56
N THR A 188 0.43 -1.80 4.42
CA THR A 188 -0.68 -2.65 3.94
C THR A 188 -1.71 -1.84 3.18
N HIS A 189 -1.73 -0.52 3.34
CA HIS A 189 -2.75 0.35 2.78
C HIS A 189 -4.13 0.10 3.39
N CYS A 190 -4.19 -0.22 4.70
CA CYS A 190 -5.49 -0.35 5.36
C CYS A 190 -6.16 1.01 5.56
N HIS A 191 -7.45 1.11 5.21
CA HIS A 191 -8.25 2.35 5.33
C HIS A 191 -8.94 2.50 6.71
N SER A 192 -8.50 1.70 7.67
CA SER A 192 -9.05 1.58 9.03
C SER A 192 -7.96 1.69 10.11
N GLY A 193 -6.72 2.02 9.74
CA GLY A 193 -5.62 2.29 10.67
C GLY A 193 -5.61 3.74 11.18
N ILE A 194 -4.89 4.01 12.27
CA ILE A 194 -4.66 5.39 12.73
C ILE A 194 -3.85 6.16 11.67
N ASP A 195 -4.24 7.40 11.40
CA ASP A 195 -3.72 8.23 10.31
C ASP A 195 -2.21 8.49 10.43
N THR A 196 -1.50 8.12 9.37
CA THR A 196 -0.04 8.18 9.22
C THR A 196 0.40 9.14 8.11
N GLU A 197 -0.52 9.64 7.28
CA GLU A 197 -0.20 10.64 6.23
C GLU A 197 -0.69 12.04 6.59
N GLY A 198 -1.69 12.15 7.48
CA GLY A 198 -2.10 13.39 8.12
C GLY A 198 -3.24 14.14 7.43
N ILE A 199 -3.62 13.71 6.24
CA ILE A 199 -4.71 14.29 5.43
C ILE A 199 -6.07 14.05 6.08
N TRP A 200 -6.21 12.98 6.87
CA TRP A 200 -7.48 12.50 7.42
C TRP A 200 -7.73 12.88 8.87
N THR A 201 -6.79 13.58 9.49
CA THR A 201 -6.98 14.19 10.82
C THR A 201 -7.98 15.35 10.79
N ASN A 202 -7.94 16.25 11.78
CA ASN A 202 -8.73 17.49 11.80
C ASN A 202 -8.29 18.50 10.71
N LEU A 203 -8.41 18.11 9.44
CA LEU A 203 -7.99 18.85 8.26
C LEU A 203 -8.62 20.24 8.24
N PHE A 204 -9.94 20.32 8.43
CA PHE A 204 -10.68 21.59 8.44
C PHE A 204 -10.23 22.51 9.58
N GLY A 205 -10.02 21.96 10.77
CA GLY A 205 -9.52 22.71 11.93
C GLY A 205 -8.07 23.18 11.77
N LYS A 206 -7.25 22.49 10.98
CA LYS A 206 -5.85 22.86 10.70
C LYS A 206 -5.70 23.78 9.49
N LEU A 207 -6.60 23.70 8.51
CA LEU A 207 -6.51 24.41 7.23
C LEU A 207 -6.43 25.95 7.39
N ILE A 208 -7.42 26.56 8.04
CA ILE A 208 -7.45 28.04 8.20
C ILE A 208 -6.28 28.52 9.07
N PRO A 209 -5.98 27.93 10.25
CA PRO A 209 -4.84 28.34 11.05
C PRO A 209 -3.51 28.18 10.33
N ASN A 210 -3.28 27.08 9.62
CA ASN A 210 -2.05 26.85 8.87
C ASN A 210 -1.89 27.87 7.76
N LEU A 211 -2.96 28.19 7.02
CA LEU A 211 -2.96 29.24 6.01
C LEU A 211 -2.59 30.61 6.60
N PHE A 212 -3.16 30.97 7.75
CA PHE A 212 -2.85 32.24 8.43
C PHE A 212 -1.37 32.29 8.85
N LYS A 213 -0.87 31.24 9.51
CA LYS A 213 0.51 31.14 9.98
C LYS A 213 1.51 31.18 8.83
N LEU A 214 1.22 30.46 7.75
CA LEU A 214 2.05 30.42 6.55
C LEU A 214 2.15 31.81 5.90
N LYS A 215 1.04 32.57 5.81
CA LYS A 215 1.04 33.91 5.22
C LYS A 215 1.63 35.00 6.11
N THR A 216 1.47 34.89 7.43
CA THR A 216 1.91 35.94 8.38
C THR A 216 3.29 35.68 8.97
N GLY A 217 3.77 34.43 8.94
CA GLY A 217 4.98 34.00 9.64
C GLY A 217 4.84 33.91 11.17
N LEU A 218 3.64 34.19 11.72
CA LEU A 218 3.38 34.18 13.16
C LEU A 218 3.04 32.76 13.63
N GLY A 219 4.01 32.10 14.28
CA GLY A 219 3.89 30.74 14.81
C GLY A 219 4.25 29.63 13.81
N GLU A 220 4.07 28.37 14.22
CA GLU A 220 4.43 27.20 13.42
C GLU A 220 3.21 26.50 12.84
N VAL A 221 3.30 26.14 11.56
CA VAL A 221 2.30 25.35 10.83
C VAL A 221 2.20 23.98 11.51
N LYS A 222 0.98 23.59 11.90
CA LYS A 222 0.74 22.30 12.56
C LYS A 222 0.80 21.19 11.53
N GLN A 223 1.46 20.08 11.87
CA GLN A 223 1.51 18.89 11.03
C GLN A 223 0.12 18.23 10.90
N GLY A 224 -0.11 17.59 9.75
CA GLY A 224 -1.30 16.79 9.50
C GLY A 224 -1.39 15.58 10.43
N THR A 225 -0.34 14.78 10.56
CA THR A 225 -0.34 13.62 11.46
C THR A 225 -0.35 14.03 12.94
N ASP A 226 -0.75 13.08 13.80
CA ASP A 226 -0.61 13.21 15.24
C ASP A 226 0.83 12.87 15.65
N LYS A 227 1.56 13.85 16.20
CA LYS A 227 2.98 13.66 16.57
C LYS A 227 3.16 12.59 17.65
N HIS A 228 2.25 12.51 18.62
CA HIS A 228 2.36 11.55 19.71
C HIS A 228 2.25 10.13 19.16
N TYR A 229 1.27 9.89 18.29
CA TYR A 229 1.13 8.61 17.59
C TYR A 229 2.34 8.26 16.72
N MET A 230 2.82 9.22 15.91
CA MET A 230 3.95 8.95 15.00
C MET A 230 5.23 8.61 15.75
N ASP A 231 5.53 9.30 16.87
CA ASP A 231 6.69 8.96 17.70
C ASP A 231 6.56 7.55 18.30
N PHE A 232 5.37 7.18 18.80
CA PHE A 232 5.06 5.84 19.29
C PHE A 232 5.27 4.78 18.20
N LEU A 233 4.74 5.02 17.00
CA LEU A 233 4.88 4.12 15.85
C LEU A 233 6.34 3.94 15.46
N PHE A 234 7.10 5.04 15.33
CA PHE A 234 8.51 4.99 14.95
C PHE A 234 9.34 4.18 15.96
N ASP A 235 9.07 4.34 17.25
CA ASP A 235 9.76 3.56 18.28
C ASP A 235 9.38 2.08 18.22
N LYS A 236 8.09 1.75 18.16
CA LYS A 236 7.60 0.36 18.09
C LYS A 236 8.15 -0.37 16.88
N VAL A 237 8.13 0.26 15.70
CA VAL A 237 8.61 -0.37 14.46
C VAL A 237 10.13 -0.54 14.48
N SER A 238 10.89 0.49 14.88
CA SER A 238 12.35 0.38 14.94
C SER A 238 12.83 -0.62 15.99
N ASP A 239 12.15 -0.74 17.13
CA ASP A 239 12.41 -1.78 18.13
C ASP A 239 12.10 -3.17 17.57
N ALA A 240 10.97 -3.33 16.88
CA ALA A 240 10.60 -4.60 16.26
C ALA A 240 11.59 -5.03 15.16
N MET A 241 12.13 -4.08 14.39
CA MET A 241 13.20 -4.33 13.43
C MET A 241 14.48 -4.82 14.09
N LEU A 242 14.89 -4.20 15.21
CA LEU A 242 16.08 -4.64 15.94
C LEU A 242 15.87 -6.04 16.56
N ASP A 243 14.68 -6.30 17.09
CA ASP A 243 14.29 -7.62 17.61
C ASP A 243 14.35 -8.68 16.50
N ALA A 244 13.79 -8.41 15.32
CA ALA A 244 13.82 -9.32 14.19
C ALA A 244 15.27 -9.61 13.72
N CYS A 245 16.14 -8.59 13.69
CA CYS A 245 17.56 -8.80 13.39
C CYS A 245 18.23 -9.71 14.43
N SER A 246 17.91 -9.51 15.71
CA SER A 246 18.49 -10.24 16.83
C SER A 246 17.96 -11.67 16.96
N SER A 247 16.80 -11.98 16.34
CA SER A 247 16.14 -13.27 16.41
C SER A 247 16.41 -14.17 15.20
N MET A 248 17.33 -13.80 14.30
CA MET A 248 17.58 -14.57 13.09
C MET A 248 18.04 -16.00 13.40
N THR A 249 17.42 -16.98 12.73
CA THR A 249 17.80 -18.39 12.78
C THR A 249 18.17 -18.87 11.39
N GLU A 250 19.05 -19.88 11.28
CA GLU A 250 19.37 -20.52 10.01
C GLU A 250 18.26 -21.46 9.55
N GLY A 251 18.02 -21.54 8.26
CA GLY A 251 16.98 -22.38 7.69
C GLY A 251 16.99 -22.47 6.17
N LYS A 252 15.86 -22.92 5.63
CA LYS A 252 15.58 -23.03 4.20
C LYS A 252 14.43 -22.13 3.81
N LEU A 253 14.47 -21.64 2.58
CA LEU A 253 13.37 -20.90 1.98
C LEU A 253 12.81 -21.75 0.83
N THR A 254 11.50 -21.95 0.81
CA THR A 254 10.78 -22.49 -0.34
C THR A 254 9.79 -21.48 -0.87
N ILE A 255 9.41 -21.60 -2.13
CA ILE A 255 8.38 -20.78 -2.75
C ILE A 255 7.33 -21.64 -3.45
N SER A 256 6.07 -21.23 -3.31
CA SER A 256 4.94 -21.77 -4.05
C SER A 256 4.15 -20.61 -4.65
N ARG A 257 3.70 -20.76 -5.89
CA ARG A 257 2.88 -19.78 -6.59
C ARG A 257 1.70 -20.46 -7.26
N LYS A 258 0.54 -19.81 -7.21
CA LYS A 258 -0.69 -20.30 -7.84
C LYS A 258 -1.58 -19.13 -8.23
N ASP A 259 -2.12 -19.16 -9.44
CA ASP A 259 -3.26 -18.34 -9.83
C ASP A 259 -4.47 -18.80 -9.03
N ILE A 260 -4.98 -17.92 -8.15
CA ILE A 260 -6.15 -18.23 -7.30
C ILE A 260 -7.46 -17.85 -8.00
N GLY A 261 -7.41 -17.26 -9.18
CA GLY A 261 -8.56 -16.88 -9.99
C GLY A 261 -8.98 -15.42 -9.79
N ASP A 262 -9.58 -14.86 -10.84
CA ASP A 262 -10.02 -13.48 -10.92
C ASP A 262 -11.15 -13.13 -9.95
N GLY A 263 -12.00 -14.09 -9.58
CA GLY A 263 -13.12 -13.90 -8.67
C GLY A 263 -12.74 -13.48 -7.24
N TYR A 264 -11.45 -13.53 -6.88
CA TYR A 264 -10.92 -13.02 -5.60
C TYR A 264 -10.46 -11.57 -5.64
N PHE A 265 -10.51 -10.97 -6.81
CA PHE A 265 -10.09 -9.62 -7.07
C PHE A 265 -11.21 -8.90 -7.80
N THR A 266 -11.24 -7.59 -7.69
CA THR A 266 -12.18 -6.82 -8.49
C THR A 266 -11.55 -5.51 -8.90
N ASN A 267 -11.52 -5.31 -10.21
CA ASN A 267 -11.17 -4.05 -10.80
C ASN A 267 -12.42 -3.16 -10.88
N LYS A 268 -12.93 -2.78 -9.71
CA LYS A 268 -14.04 -1.82 -9.63
C LYS A 268 -13.49 -0.45 -10.02
N ASN A 269 -14.09 0.13 -11.05
CA ASN A 269 -13.92 1.55 -11.43
C ASN A 269 -12.71 1.87 -12.30
N ARG A 270 -12.09 0.87 -12.93
CA ARG A 270 -10.98 1.11 -13.87
C ARG A 270 -10.92 0.12 -15.02
N SER A 271 -11.97 0.10 -15.83
CA SER A 271 -12.04 -0.73 -17.05
C SER A 271 -10.88 -0.50 -18.03
N SER A 272 -10.26 0.69 -18.00
CA SER A 272 -9.07 1.02 -18.79
C SER A 272 -7.81 0.25 -18.37
N ALA A 273 -7.66 -0.15 -17.09
CA ALA A 273 -6.53 -0.95 -16.63
C ALA A 273 -6.89 -2.43 -16.63
N SER A 274 -6.50 -3.15 -17.68
CA SER A 274 -6.97 -4.52 -17.89
C SER A 274 -6.18 -5.57 -17.12
N ALA A 275 -4.97 -5.26 -16.66
CA ALA A 275 -4.14 -6.23 -15.97
C ALA A 275 -4.62 -6.47 -14.54
N MET A 276 -4.57 -7.73 -14.11
CA MET A 276 -4.89 -8.13 -12.75
C MET A 276 -3.90 -9.20 -12.30
N MET A 277 -3.28 -9.00 -11.14
CA MET A 277 -2.33 -9.95 -10.58
C MET A 277 -3.08 -10.97 -9.73
N THR A 278 -3.57 -12.04 -10.36
CA THR A 278 -4.36 -13.08 -9.68
C THR A 278 -3.49 -14.16 -9.01
N ASP A 279 -2.17 -14.12 -9.21
CA ASP A 279 -1.24 -15.03 -8.55
C ASP A 279 -1.09 -14.71 -7.07
N MET A 280 -1.28 -15.74 -6.24
CA MET A 280 -0.78 -15.77 -4.88
C MET A 280 0.64 -16.33 -4.88
N THR A 281 1.59 -15.59 -4.32
CA THR A 281 2.96 -16.06 -4.09
C THR A 281 3.21 -16.20 -2.59
N VAL A 282 3.63 -17.39 -2.15
CA VAL A 282 3.99 -17.67 -0.75
C VAL A 282 5.41 -18.19 -0.66
N MET A 283 6.27 -17.45 0.04
CA MET A 283 7.56 -17.97 0.47
C MET A 283 7.45 -18.52 1.89
N THR A 284 7.98 -19.72 2.13
CA THR A 284 8.00 -20.34 3.46
C THR A 284 9.44 -20.51 3.93
N PHE A 285 9.82 -19.77 4.98
CA PHE A 285 11.06 -19.99 5.70
C PHE A 285 10.85 -21.07 6.76
N THR A 286 11.64 -22.13 6.67
CA THR A 286 11.65 -23.23 7.63
C THR A 286 13.00 -23.23 8.37
N PRO A 287 13.02 -22.84 9.66
CA PRO A 287 14.23 -22.91 10.48
C PRO A 287 14.75 -24.35 10.58
N PHE A 288 16.07 -24.51 10.69
CA PHE A 288 16.66 -25.80 11.05
C PHE A 288 16.42 -26.17 12.52
N ASP A 289 16.33 -25.16 13.39
CA ASP A 289 15.90 -25.32 14.77
C ASP A 289 14.39 -25.57 14.82
N LYS A 290 14.01 -26.80 15.18
CA LYS A 290 12.61 -27.21 15.27
C LYS A 290 11.81 -26.51 16.38
N SER A 291 12.48 -25.84 17.31
CA SER A 291 11.82 -25.02 18.33
C SER A 291 11.46 -23.62 17.83
N ALA A 292 12.10 -23.16 16.74
CA ALA A 292 11.82 -21.89 16.12
C ALA A 292 10.58 -21.99 15.20
N LYS A 293 9.74 -20.96 15.24
CA LYS A 293 8.51 -20.89 14.46
C LYS A 293 8.83 -20.59 12.98
N PRO A 294 8.32 -21.38 12.00
CA PRO A 294 8.49 -21.06 10.59
C PRO A 294 7.74 -19.79 10.19
N THR A 295 8.13 -19.17 9.08
CA THR A 295 7.54 -17.90 8.61
C THR A 295 6.98 -18.06 7.21
N LYS A 296 5.72 -17.63 7.00
CA LYS A 296 5.12 -17.48 5.67
C LYS A 296 5.11 -16.01 5.27
N ILE A 297 5.67 -15.72 4.10
CA ILE A 297 5.66 -14.40 3.47
C ILE A 297 4.69 -14.49 2.29
N VAL A 298 3.59 -13.74 2.36
CA VAL A 298 2.47 -13.79 1.42
C VAL A 298 2.45 -12.51 0.58
N ASN A 299 2.33 -12.65 -0.74
CA ASN A 299 2.11 -11.55 -1.67
C ASN A 299 0.86 -11.82 -2.51
N ILE A 300 -0.08 -10.87 -2.46
CA ILE A 300 -1.28 -10.78 -3.29
C ILE A 300 -1.58 -9.31 -3.60
N ALA A 301 -2.30 -9.04 -4.69
CA ALA A 301 -2.64 -7.68 -5.12
C ALA A 301 -4.11 -7.34 -4.83
N ALA A 302 -4.48 -7.13 -3.56
CA ALA A 302 -5.84 -6.72 -3.19
C ALA A 302 -5.82 -5.61 -2.14
N HIS A 303 -6.57 -4.53 -2.37
CA HIS A 303 -6.75 -3.44 -1.39
C HIS A 303 -7.38 -3.94 -0.08
N PRO A 304 -6.79 -3.62 1.09
CA PRO A 304 -7.42 -3.79 2.40
C PRO A 304 -8.22 -2.54 2.78
N ASP A 305 -9.34 -2.32 2.14
CA ASP A 305 -10.08 -1.05 2.25
C ASP A 305 -11.42 -1.19 2.98
N VAL A 306 -12.02 -2.37 2.94
CA VAL A 306 -13.43 -2.55 3.25
C VAL A 306 -13.76 -2.21 4.70
N ALA A 307 -12.95 -2.57 5.69
CA ALA A 307 -13.25 -2.32 7.11
C ALA A 307 -13.34 -0.82 7.45
N GLY A 308 -12.67 0.04 6.67
CA GLY A 308 -12.72 1.50 6.83
C GLY A 308 -13.99 2.15 6.28
N LEU A 309 -14.80 1.44 5.48
CA LEU A 309 -15.96 2.03 4.79
C LEU A 309 -17.15 2.22 5.74
N PRO A 310 -17.72 3.43 5.85
CA PRO A 310 -19.00 3.62 6.52
C PRO A 310 -20.16 3.05 5.70
N THR A 311 -21.24 2.65 6.37
CA THR A 311 -22.50 2.23 5.73
C THR A 311 -23.58 3.30 5.89
N SER A 312 -24.44 3.43 4.88
CA SER A 312 -25.52 4.42 4.86
C SER A 312 -26.57 4.21 5.96
N ASP A 313 -26.70 2.99 6.47
CA ASP A 313 -27.58 2.63 7.58
C ASP A 313 -26.94 2.84 8.97
N GLY A 314 -25.68 3.27 9.01
CA GLY A 314 -24.93 3.56 10.24
C GLY A 314 -24.42 2.33 11.00
N GLN A 315 -24.53 1.11 10.44
CA GLN A 315 -24.06 -0.11 11.10
C GLN A 315 -22.54 -0.29 11.09
N SER A 316 -21.85 0.26 10.09
CA SER A 316 -20.41 0.50 10.10
C SER A 316 -20.18 2.00 10.07
N SER A 317 -19.50 2.56 11.05
CA SER A 317 -19.27 4.01 11.07
C SER A 317 -17.99 4.42 10.35
N GLY A 318 -17.11 3.45 10.02
CA GLY A 318 -15.80 3.71 9.42
C GLY A 318 -14.87 4.45 10.39
N ARG A 319 -15.13 4.35 11.70
CA ARG A 319 -14.46 5.10 12.78
C ARG A 319 -13.88 4.16 13.83
N GLU A 320 -13.82 2.87 13.51
CA GLU A 320 -13.27 1.82 14.32
C GLU A 320 -11.96 1.30 13.72
N VAL A 321 -10.93 1.12 14.55
CA VAL A 321 -9.63 0.65 14.10
C VAL A 321 -9.68 -0.84 13.74
N SER A 322 -9.07 -1.18 12.60
CA SER A 322 -8.88 -2.56 12.14
C SER A 322 -7.61 -2.66 11.28
N GLY A 323 -6.93 -3.81 11.30
CA GLY A 323 -5.89 -4.19 10.33
C GLY A 323 -6.45 -4.77 9.03
N ASP A 324 -7.78 -4.70 8.84
CA ASP A 324 -8.54 -5.22 7.70
C ASP A 324 -8.24 -6.72 7.44
N TYR A 325 -8.43 -7.21 6.22
CA TYR A 325 -8.28 -8.62 5.90
C TYR A 325 -6.86 -9.15 6.21
N VAL A 326 -5.85 -8.28 6.22
CA VAL A 326 -4.46 -8.64 6.53
C VAL A 326 -4.33 -9.10 7.98
N TYR A 327 -5.05 -8.45 8.92
CA TYR A 327 -5.11 -8.91 10.31
C TYR A 327 -5.70 -10.32 10.40
N TYR A 328 -6.82 -10.58 9.74
CA TYR A 328 -7.50 -11.88 9.80
C TYR A 328 -6.72 -12.98 9.07
N MET A 329 -6.03 -12.64 7.98
CA MET A 329 -5.11 -13.55 7.31
C MET A 329 -3.95 -13.94 8.25
N ASP A 330 -3.29 -12.96 8.88
CA ASP A 330 -2.25 -13.20 9.88
C ASP A 330 -2.79 -14.05 11.03
N GLU A 331 -3.98 -13.73 11.55
CA GLU A 331 -4.60 -14.48 12.65
C GLU A 331 -4.67 -15.98 12.35
N LEU A 332 -5.17 -16.36 11.16
CA LEU A 332 -5.33 -17.77 10.80
C LEU A 332 -3.99 -18.46 10.46
N ILE A 333 -3.07 -17.78 9.77
CA ILE A 333 -1.70 -18.27 9.53
C ILE A 333 -0.96 -18.47 10.86
N SER A 334 -1.14 -17.55 11.80
CA SER A 334 -0.56 -17.61 13.14
C SER A 334 -1.12 -18.77 13.96
N LYS A 335 -2.44 -19.02 13.90
CA LYS A 335 -3.11 -20.19 14.48
C LYS A 335 -2.60 -21.51 13.86
N ALA A 336 -2.23 -21.50 12.57
CA ALA A 336 -1.63 -22.64 11.89
C ALA A 336 -0.16 -22.93 12.30
N GLY A 337 0.42 -22.12 13.19
CA GLY A 337 1.78 -22.32 13.68
C GLY A 337 2.87 -21.62 12.88
N PHE A 338 2.54 -20.65 12.02
CA PHE A 338 3.51 -19.84 11.28
C PHE A 338 3.58 -18.40 11.79
N ASN A 339 4.73 -17.74 11.66
CA ASN A 339 4.77 -16.28 11.60
C ASN A 339 4.16 -15.83 10.26
N CYS A 340 3.49 -14.69 10.24
CA CYS A 340 2.93 -14.12 9.02
C CYS A 340 3.63 -12.82 8.65
N MET A 341 4.09 -12.74 7.40
CA MET A 341 4.54 -11.51 6.75
C MET A 341 3.71 -11.30 5.48
N PHE A 342 3.35 -10.06 5.20
CA PHE A 342 2.51 -9.70 4.07
C PHE A 342 3.14 -8.56 3.26
N PHE A 343 3.04 -8.62 1.93
CA PHE A 343 3.36 -7.51 1.03
C PHE A 343 2.28 -7.36 -0.02
N ASN A 344 1.83 -6.13 -0.25
CA ASN A 344 0.93 -5.83 -1.35
C ASN A 344 1.58 -6.06 -2.71
N GLY A 345 0.77 -6.51 -3.67
CA GLY A 345 1.06 -6.44 -5.10
C GLY A 345 0.93 -5.02 -5.68
N ALA A 346 0.72 -4.95 -7.01
CA ALA A 346 0.28 -3.73 -7.67
C ALA A 346 -1.23 -3.58 -7.45
N ILE A 347 -1.63 -2.68 -6.55
CA ILE A 347 -3.03 -2.63 -6.09
C ILE A 347 -3.86 -1.50 -6.71
N ALA A 348 -3.31 -0.61 -7.54
CA ALA A 348 -4.10 0.54 -8.02
C ALA A 348 -5.37 0.14 -8.81
N GLY A 349 -6.52 0.34 -8.16
CA GLY A 349 -7.84 -0.03 -8.69
C GLY A 349 -8.23 -1.49 -8.46
N ILE A 350 -7.45 -2.28 -7.72
CA ILE A 350 -7.68 -3.71 -7.48
C ILE A 350 -8.09 -3.94 -6.04
N TYR A 351 -9.34 -4.33 -5.84
CA TYR A 351 -9.94 -4.53 -4.53
C TYR A 351 -10.18 -6.00 -4.23
N MET A 352 -10.42 -6.31 -2.95
CA MET A 352 -10.84 -7.64 -2.54
C MET A 352 -12.20 -8.02 -3.17
N ALA A 353 -12.34 -9.29 -3.53
CA ALA A 353 -13.60 -9.89 -3.91
C ALA A 353 -13.71 -11.32 -3.38
N ARG A 354 -14.94 -11.82 -3.24
CA ARG A 354 -15.22 -13.24 -2.94
C ARG A 354 -16.22 -13.79 -3.93
N GLY A 355 -16.10 -13.44 -5.21
CA GLY A 355 -17.10 -13.77 -6.23
C GLY A 355 -17.37 -15.27 -6.35
N LEU A 356 -16.33 -16.10 -6.17
CA LEU A 356 -16.44 -17.56 -6.23
C LEU A 356 -17.14 -18.14 -4.99
N THR A 357 -16.80 -17.64 -3.79
CA THR A 357 -17.24 -18.16 -2.49
C THR A 357 -18.24 -17.24 -1.79
N ASN A 358 -19.01 -16.49 -2.58
CA ASN A 358 -20.00 -15.55 -2.06
C ASN A 358 -21.28 -16.31 -1.67
N ASP A 359 -21.70 -16.21 -0.42
CA ASP A 359 -23.02 -16.67 0.03
C ASP A 359 -24.13 -15.61 -0.18
N SER A 360 -23.83 -14.59 -0.98
CA SER A 360 -24.71 -13.46 -1.28
C SER A 360 -25.23 -12.77 -0.02
N GLN A 361 -24.50 -12.89 1.10
CA GLN A 361 -24.84 -12.22 2.34
C GLN A 361 -24.44 -10.75 2.25
N ASP A 362 -25.39 -9.87 2.53
CA ASP A 362 -25.09 -8.47 2.79
C ASP A 362 -24.56 -8.35 4.23
N PHE A 363 -23.30 -7.99 4.36
CA PHE A 363 -22.69 -7.75 5.67
C PHE A 363 -22.86 -6.29 6.03
N ASN A 364 -23.76 -6.06 6.98
CA ASN A 364 -23.99 -4.75 7.57
C ASN A 364 -22.72 -4.18 8.25
N ARG A 365 -21.84 -5.06 8.74
CA ARG A 365 -20.54 -4.72 9.31
C ARG A 365 -19.44 -5.02 8.32
N ARG A 366 -18.75 -3.98 7.84
CA ARG A 366 -17.76 -4.13 6.77
C ARG A 366 -16.55 -4.98 7.18
N TRP A 367 -16.12 -4.92 8.44
CA TRP A 367 -15.03 -5.76 8.94
C TRP A 367 -15.34 -7.27 8.86
N GLU A 368 -16.60 -7.68 8.87
CA GLU A 368 -16.98 -9.09 8.70
C GLU A 368 -16.67 -9.56 7.26
N GLN A 369 -16.75 -8.67 6.27
CA GLN A 369 -16.32 -8.94 4.89
C GLN A 369 -14.79 -9.12 4.83
N SER A 370 -14.05 -8.22 5.47
CA SER A 370 -12.59 -8.30 5.59
C SER A 370 -12.15 -9.59 6.30
N MET A 371 -12.85 -9.99 7.36
CA MET A 371 -12.58 -11.24 8.07
C MET A 371 -12.73 -12.46 7.16
N ARG A 372 -13.85 -12.57 6.45
CA ARG A 372 -14.11 -13.72 5.57
C ARG A 372 -13.10 -13.79 4.43
N TYR A 373 -12.76 -12.66 3.81
CA TYR A 373 -11.74 -12.61 2.77
C TYR A 373 -10.36 -12.99 3.33
N GLY A 374 -9.95 -12.39 4.46
CA GLY A 374 -8.66 -12.64 5.08
C GLY A 374 -8.48 -14.10 5.52
N HIS A 375 -9.49 -14.69 6.13
CA HIS A 375 -9.48 -16.12 6.48
C HIS A 375 -9.37 -17.01 5.25
N GLU A 376 -10.08 -16.69 4.17
CA GLU A 376 -10.04 -17.49 2.95
C GLU A 376 -8.68 -17.40 2.22
N ILE A 377 -8.12 -16.19 2.11
CA ILE A 377 -6.75 -15.98 1.61
C ILE A 377 -5.74 -16.74 2.47
N ALA A 378 -5.89 -16.76 3.80
CA ALA A 378 -5.04 -17.57 4.66
C ALA A 378 -5.22 -19.07 4.43
N LYS A 379 -6.45 -19.56 4.26
CA LYS A 379 -6.74 -20.96 3.92
C LYS A 379 -6.01 -21.35 2.62
N MET A 380 -6.05 -20.51 1.58
CA MET A 380 -5.30 -20.73 0.33
C MET A 380 -3.79 -20.72 0.52
N ALA A 381 -3.25 -19.72 1.24
CA ALA A 381 -1.80 -19.58 1.49
C ALA A 381 -1.21 -20.75 2.30
N LEU A 382 -2.02 -21.38 3.14
CA LEU A 382 -1.68 -22.58 3.90
C LEU A 382 -1.82 -23.87 3.07
N SER A 383 -2.48 -23.82 1.91
CA SER A 383 -2.92 -25.00 1.15
C SER A 383 -2.30 -25.14 -0.24
N LEU A 384 -1.44 -24.20 -0.67
CA LEU A 384 -0.83 -24.22 -2.01
C LEU A 384 -0.21 -25.58 -2.37
N ASN A 385 0.42 -26.28 -1.42
CA ASN A 385 1.05 -27.59 -1.63
C ASN A 385 0.21 -28.79 -1.13
N LEU A 386 -1.05 -28.56 -0.74
CA LEU A 386 -1.96 -29.59 -0.23
C LEU A 386 -2.97 -30.02 -1.30
N THR A 387 -3.21 -31.33 -1.38
CA THR A 387 -4.34 -31.88 -2.14
C THR A 387 -5.66 -31.53 -1.44
N GLU A 388 -6.76 -31.48 -2.20
CA GLU A 388 -8.10 -31.29 -1.63
C GLU A 388 -8.44 -32.28 -0.49
N ALA A 389 -8.00 -33.53 -0.62
CA ALA A 389 -8.18 -34.55 0.43
C ALA A 389 -7.42 -34.22 1.72
N GLN A 390 -6.22 -33.64 1.62
CA GLN A 390 -5.45 -33.18 2.78
C GLN A 390 -6.07 -31.92 3.41
N ILE A 391 -6.59 -31.01 2.58
CA ILE A 391 -7.32 -29.82 3.04
C ILE A 391 -8.54 -30.24 3.88
N LYS A 392 -9.35 -31.16 3.36
CA LYS A 392 -10.54 -31.71 4.05
C LYS A 392 -10.25 -32.39 5.39
N GLN A 393 -9.03 -32.88 5.60
CA GLN A 393 -8.61 -33.49 6.87
C GLN A 393 -8.13 -32.46 7.91
N ASN A 394 -7.86 -31.22 7.49
CA ASN A 394 -7.36 -30.17 8.36
C ASN A 394 -8.52 -29.28 8.85
N LYS A 395 -8.87 -29.42 10.13
CA LYS A 395 -9.98 -28.67 10.76
C LYS A 395 -9.80 -27.15 10.78
N LEU A 396 -8.58 -26.64 10.58
CA LEU A 396 -8.34 -25.20 10.46
C LEU A 396 -8.67 -24.68 9.05
N LEU A 397 -8.50 -25.53 8.04
CA LEU A 397 -8.69 -25.18 6.63
C LEU A 397 -10.09 -25.55 6.12
N TYR A 398 -10.68 -26.59 6.72
CA TYR A 398 -11.96 -27.15 6.35
C TYR A 398 -12.84 -27.34 7.60
N ASP A 399 -13.79 -26.43 7.78
CA ASP A 399 -14.79 -26.47 8.85
C ASP A 399 -16.16 -26.82 8.23
N GLU A 400 -16.63 -28.03 8.50
CA GLU A 400 -17.90 -28.55 7.96
C GLU A 400 -19.12 -27.74 8.42
N GLU A 401 -19.10 -27.22 9.65
CA GLU A 401 -20.21 -26.43 10.19
C GLU A 401 -20.20 -25.01 9.62
N GLU A 402 -19.02 -24.43 9.39
CA GLU A 402 -18.86 -23.17 8.64
C GLU A 402 -19.41 -23.32 7.23
N ILE A 403 -18.94 -24.31 6.48
CA ILE A 403 -19.33 -24.55 5.09
C ILE A 403 -20.84 -24.78 4.99
N LYS A 404 -21.40 -25.65 5.83
CA LYS A 404 -22.84 -25.92 5.84
C LYS A 404 -23.65 -24.65 6.08
N ARG A 405 -23.24 -23.82 7.05
CA ARG A 405 -23.91 -22.55 7.33
C ARG A 405 -23.85 -21.59 6.13
N GLU A 406 -22.70 -21.46 5.49
CA GLU A 406 -22.52 -20.58 4.33
C GLU A 406 -23.35 -21.07 3.12
N THR A 407 -23.39 -22.39 2.89
CA THR A 407 -24.25 -22.99 1.85
C THR A 407 -25.74 -22.73 2.12
N GLU A 408 -26.23 -22.98 3.35
CA GLU A 408 -27.63 -22.74 3.71
C GLU A 408 -28.03 -21.24 3.56
N ILE A 409 -27.10 -20.33 3.88
CA ILE A 409 -27.30 -18.88 3.69
C ILE A 409 -27.38 -18.54 2.21
N ALA A 410 -26.44 -19.05 1.40
CA ALA A 410 -26.42 -18.82 -0.05
C ALA A 410 -27.72 -19.27 -0.72
N GLU A 411 -28.17 -20.49 -0.42
CA GLU A 411 -29.42 -21.06 -0.93
C GLU A 411 -30.63 -20.19 -0.54
N LYS A 412 -30.69 -19.74 0.72
CA LYS A 412 -31.77 -18.86 1.20
C LYS A 412 -31.78 -17.51 0.49
N ASN A 413 -30.60 -17.00 0.12
CA ASN A 413 -30.44 -15.75 -0.62
C ASN A 413 -30.64 -15.92 -2.15
N GLY A 414 -30.95 -17.13 -2.62
CA GLY A 414 -31.14 -17.43 -4.04
C GLY A 414 -29.84 -17.53 -4.84
N GLY A 415 -28.71 -17.72 -4.15
CA GLY A 415 -27.39 -17.94 -4.75
C GLY A 415 -26.88 -19.36 -4.53
N GLU A 416 -25.63 -19.57 -4.95
CA GLU A 416 -24.88 -20.82 -4.77
C GLU A 416 -23.54 -20.47 -4.11
N TYR A 417 -23.16 -21.23 -3.09
CA TYR A 417 -21.86 -21.11 -2.45
C TYR A 417 -20.91 -22.13 -3.07
N THR A 418 -19.90 -21.66 -3.81
CA THR A 418 -18.80 -22.53 -4.26
C THR A 418 -17.77 -22.58 -3.15
N LEU A 419 -17.23 -23.76 -2.86
CA LEU A 419 -16.18 -23.89 -1.86
C LEU A 419 -14.82 -23.46 -2.44
N TRP A 420 -14.03 -22.70 -1.69
CA TRP A 420 -12.73 -22.17 -2.17
C TRP A 420 -11.74 -23.27 -2.60
N CYS A 421 -11.83 -24.46 -2.01
CA CYS A 421 -10.96 -25.59 -2.34
C CYS A 421 -11.58 -26.59 -3.32
N GLU A 422 -12.75 -26.29 -3.89
CA GLU A 422 -13.36 -27.14 -4.91
C GLU A 422 -12.50 -27.15 -6.18
N GLY A 423 -12.09 -28.34 -6.64
CA GLY A 423 -11.20 -28.46 -7.79
C GLY A 423 -9.77 -28.00 -7.50
N TRP A 424 -9.39 -27.84 -6.23
CA TRP A 424 -8.07 -27.36 -5.85
C TRP A 424 -6.96 -28.34 -6.22
N THR A 425 -6.04 -27.88 -7.06
CA THR A 425 -4.82 -28.61 -7.44
C THR A 425 -3.61 -28.06 -6.69
N PRO A 426 -2.82 -28.91 -6.01
CA PRO A 426 -1.60 -28.45 -5.36
C PRO A 426 -0.55 -28.03 -6.38
N VAL A 427 0.29 -27.08 -5.99
CA VAL A 427 1.52 -26.69 -6.68
C VAL A 427 2.73 -27.20 -5.90
N GLN A 428 3.85 -27.43 -6.59
CA GLN A 428 5.08 -27.88 -5.93
C GLN A 428 5.84 -26.71 -5.32
N ASP A 429 6.45 -26.98 -4.16
CA ASP A 429 7.39 -26.06 -3.55
C ASP A 429 8.72 -26.10 -4.31
N THR A 430 9.25 -24.93 -4.65
CA THR A 430 10.60 -24.78 -5.20
C THR A 430 11.53 -24.33 -4.09
N GLU A 431 12.62 -25.06 -3.84
CA GLU A 431 13.66 -24.64 -2.88
C GLU A 431 14.44 -23.45 -3.46
N VAL A 432 14.54 -22.37 -2.69
CA VAL A 432 15.20 -21.13 -3.10
C VAL A 432 16.67 -21.18 -2.70
N LYS A 433 17.56 -21.03 -3.68
CA LYS A 433 19.02 -21.00 -3.45
C LYS A 433 19.41 -19.85 -2.51
N PRO A 434 20.31 -20.05 -1.52
CA PRO A 434 20.64 -19.06 -0.51
C PRO A 434 21.59 -17.96 -1.03
N PHE A 435 21.03 -17.06 -1.82
CA PHE A 435 21.58 -15.74 -2.14
C PHE A 435 20.44 -14.74 -2.30
N PHE A 436 20.62 -13.53 -1.76
CA PHE A 436 19.64 -12.45 -1.87
C PHE A 436 20.25 -11.25 -2.57
N ASN A 437 19.69 -10.85 -3.70
CA ASN A 437 20.11 -9.63 -4.37
C ASN A 437 19.04 -8.56 -4.17
N ILE A 438 19.45 -7.35 -3.84
CA ILE A 438 18.56 -6.20 -3.83
C ILE A 438 19.32 -4.97 -4.27
N ARG A 439 18.71 -4.11 -5.07
CA ARG A 439 19.23 -2.78 -5.38
C ARG A 439 18.08 -1.79 -5.35
N MET A 440 18.32 -0.66 -4.71
CA MET A 440 17.37 0.44 -4.63
C MET A 440 17.89 1.63 -5.44
N LYS A 441 16.97 2.47 -5.86
CA LYS A 441 17.27 3.70 -6.59
C LYS A 441 16.42 4.84 -6.07
N GLU A 442 17.09 5.92 -5.67
CA GLU A 442 16.43 7.19 -5.38
C GLU A 442 15.93 7.83 -6.69
N VAL A 443 14.68 8.29 -6.68
CA VAL A 443 13.97 8.86 -7.83
C VAL A 443 13.41 10.22 -7.47
N ARG A 444 13.64 11.18 -8.36
CA ARG A 444 13.11 12.54 -8.29
C ARG A 444 11.78 12.59 -9.02
N VAL A 445 10.70 12.87 -8.30
CA VAL A 445 9.34 12.88 -8.86
C VAL A 445 8.76 14.29 -8.79
N PRO A 446 8.34 14.88 -9.92
CA PRO A 446 7.75 16.21 -9.92
C PRO A 446 6.35 16.22 -9.29
N VAL A 447 6.11 17.22 -8.44
CA VAL A 447 4.79 17.47 -7.84
C VAL A 447 4.01 18.41 -8.76
N THR A 448 3.28 17.84 -9.72
CA THR A 448 2.48 18.61 -10.68
C THR A 448 1.02 18.76 -10.27
N ASN A 449 0.55 17.96 -9.30
CA ASN A 449 -0.81 18.08 -8.77
C ASN A 449 -0.90 19.29 -7.82
N PRO A 450 -1.69 20.34 -8.17
CA PRO A 450 -1.81 21.53 -7.35
C PRO A 450 -2.50 21.27 -6.00
N PHE A 451 -3.39 20.28 -5.89
CA PHE A 451 -3.99 19.93 -4.60
C PHE A 451 -2.93 19.40 -3.63
N ILE A 452 -2.11 18.45 -4.09
CA ILE A 452 -1.03 17.86 -3.29
C ILE A 452 0.05 18.89 -2.96
N LEU A 453 0.43 19.75 -3.90
CA LEU A 453 1.38 20.84 -3.61
C LEU A 453 0.84 21.78 -2.51
N MET A 454 -0.46 22.09 -2.54
CA MET A 454 -1.09 22.89 -1.50
C MET A 454 -1.05 22.18 -0.14
N ALA A 455 -1.38 20.89 -0.10
CA ALA A 455 -1.31 20.07 1.10
C ALA A 455 0.11 20.05 1.69
N GLY A 456 1.13 19.91 0.85
CA GLY A 456 2.55 19.98 1.24
C GLY A 456 2.94 21.35 1.81
N LYS A 457 2.55 22.45 1.15
CA LYS A 457 2.79 23.82 1.67
C LYS A 457 2.12 24.05 3.04
N LEU A 458 0.99 23.40 3.28
CA LEU A 458 0.23 23.48 4.52
C LEU A 458 0.69 22.46 5.58
N LYS A 459 1.76 21.71 5.33
CA LYS A 459 2.32 20.65 6.19
C LYS A 459 1.28 19.58 6.58
N MET A 460 0.36 19.27 5.65
CA MET A 460 -0.66 18.23 5.86
C MET A 460 -0.10 16.82 5.65
N ALA A 461 0.95 16.69 4.85
CA ALA A 461 1.76 15.48 4.73
C ALA A 461 3.23 15.81 5.02
N ASN A 462 3.99 14.86 5.58
CA ASN A 462 5.35 15.10 6.08
C ASN A 462 6.44 14.87 5.03
N TYR A 463 6.28 15.41 3.83
CA TYR A 463 7.30 15.25 2.77
C TYR A 463 8.41 16.29 2.85
N GLU A 464 9.64 15.85 2.56
CA GLU A 464 10.73 16.70 2.12
C GLU A 464 10.51 17.16 0.67
N VAL A 465 9.98 18.37 0.52
CA VAL A 465 9.74 18.94 -0.79
C VAL A 465 10.97 19.72 -1.24
N ILE A 466 11.49 19.38 -2.41
CA ILE A 466 12.61 20.09 -3.03
C ILE A 466 12.07 21.10 -4.04
N LYS A 467 12.50 22.34 -3.88
CA LYS A 467 12.21 23.43 -4.80
C LYS A 467 13.28 23.51 -5.87
N THR A 468 12.88 23.27 -7.12
CA THR A 468 13.74 23.37 -8.30
C THR A 468 13.52 24.70 -9.03
N ALA A 469 14.31 24.97 -10.07
CA ALA A 469 14.10 26.15 -10.91
C ALA A 469 12.72 26.17 -11.59
N ASN A 470 12.14 24.99 -11.85
CA ASN A 470 10.93 24.82 -12.67
C ASN A 470 9.70 24.36 -11.88
N GLY A 471 9.81 24.16 -10.56
CA GLY A 471 8.69 23.72 -9.74
C GLY A 471 9.12 23.07 -8.43
N TYR A 472 8.47 21.95 -8.12
CA TYR A 472 8.69 21.19 -6.89
C TYR A 472 8.81 19.72 -7.23
N GLU A 473 9.65 19.03 -6.48
CA GLU A 473 9.86 17.59 -6.56
C GLU A 473 9.85 17.02 -5.14
N ILE A 474 9.59 15.73 -5.03
CA ILE A 474 10.01 14.95 -3.86
C ILE A 474 11.05 13.92 -4.29
N SER A 475 11.73 13.36 -3.30
CA SER A 475 12.57 12.19 -3.49
C SER A 475 11.84 10.95 -2.98
N THR A 476 11.81 9.90 -3.78
CA THR A 476 11.22 8.61 -3.46
C THR A 476 12.14 7.47 -3.90
N GLU A 477 11.76 6.22 -3.70
CA GLU A 477 12.63 5.06 -3.93
C GLU A 477 11.92 3.94 -4.70
N VAL A 478 12.59 3.36 -5.69
CA VAL A 478 12.16 2.13 -6.37
C VAL A 478 13.24 1.06 -6.21
N GLY A 479 12.87 -0.20 -6.32
CA GLY A 479 13.79 -1.31 -6.06
C GLY A 479 13.59 -2.49 -6.98
N TYR A 480 14.64 -3.30 -7.08
CA TYR A 480 14.63 -4.61 -7.72
C TYR A 480 15.33 -5.60 -6.80
N MET A 481 14.77 -6.81 -6.66
CA MET A 481 15.35 -7.85 -5.82
C MET A 481 15.13 -9.26 -6.38
N GLU A 482 16.02 -10.16 -5.98
CA GLU A 482 16.03 -11.56 -6.34
C GLU A 482 16.20 -12.42 -5.08
N PHE A 483 15.27 -13.35 -4.86
CA PHE A 483 15.41 -14.41 -3.87
C PHE A 483 15.88 -15.66 -4.60
N GLY A 484 17.17 -15.96 -4.46
CA GLY A 484 17.83 -16.98 -5.28
C GLY A 484 17.60 -16.72 -6.77
N ASP A 485 17.47 -17.81 -7.52
CA ASP A 485 17.06 -17.80 -8.93
C ASP A 485 15.56 -18.11 -9.10
N SER A 486 14.80 -18.12 -8.00
CA SER A 486 13.41 -18.62 -7.98
C SER A 486 12.36 -17.50 -7.95
N LEU A 487 12.73 -16.28 -7.53
CA LEU A 487 11.79 -15.16 -7.48
C LEU A 487 12.49 -13.85 -7.77
N LYS A 488 11.88 -13.05 -8.65
CA LYS A 488 12.27 -11.68 -8.95
C LYS A 488 11.10 -10.75 -8.61
N ALA A 489 11.41 -9.60 -8.02
CA ALA A 489 10.40 -8.64 -7.62
C ALA A 489 10.89 -7.19 -7.82
N VAL A 490 9.94 -6.31 -8.15
CA VAL A 490 10.13 -4.86 -8.08
C VAL A 490 9.44 -4.28 -6.86
N THR A 491 9.92 -3.13 -6.39
CA THR A 491 9.23 -2.37 -5.33
C THR A 491 8.70 -1.06 -5.88
N ALA A 492 7.48 -0.68 -5.49
CA ALA A 492 6.84 0.54 -5.95
C ALA A 492 6.49 1.49 -4.78
N PRO A 493 6.81 2.79 -4.87
CA PRO A 493 6.63 3.79 -3.80
C PRO A 493 5.19 4.31 -3.68
N GLY A 494 4.19 3.47 -3.92
CA GLY A 494 2.81 3.89 -4.03
C GLY A 494 1.91 2.79 -4.56
N GLU A 495 0.64 3.13 -4.80
CA GLU A 495 -0.34 2.24 -5.41
C GLU A 495 -0.06 2.19 -6.91
N ILE A 496 0.74 1.22 -7.35
CA ILE A 496 1.09 1.09 -8.76
C ILE A 496 0.02 0.37 -9.56
N CYS A 497 -0.23 0.90 -10.76
CA CYS A 497 -1.09 0.27 -11.76
C CYS A 497 -0.51 -1.09 -12.21
N PRO A 498 -1.30 -2.18 -12.15
CA PRO A 498 -0.89 -3.49 -12.66
C PRO A 498 -0.40 -3.46 -14.12
N ASP A 499 -1.01 -2.64 -14.98
CA ASP A 499 -0.60 -2.53 -16.38
C ASP A 499 0.86 -2.06 -16.51
N ILE A 500 1.38 -1.23 -15.59
CA ILE A 500 2.80 -0.81 -15.61
C ILE A 500 3.73 -2.01 -15.34
N ILE A 501 3.24 -3.03 -14.62
CA ILE A 501 4.00 -4.24 -14.31
C ILE A 501 3.85 -5.28 -15.43
N TYR A 502 2.62 -5.68 -15.76
CA TYR A 502 2.30 -6.82 -16.65
C TYR A 502 1.82 -6.44 -18.06
N GLY A 503 1.59 -5.15 -18.29
CA GLY A 503 1.00 -4.64 -19.53
C GLY A 503 -0.52 -4.76 -19.52
N GLY A 504 -1.18 -3.79 -20.11
CA GLY A 504 -2.63 -3.78 -20.27
C GLY A 504 -3.08 -2.61 -21.14
N THR A 505 -4.38 -2.50 -21.33
CA THR A 505 -4.99 -1.56 -22.27
C THR A 505 -4.69 -0.10 -21.93
N SER A 506 -4.51 0.26 -20.65
CA SER A 506 -4.24 1.65 -20.23
C SER A 506 -2.89 2.18 -20.74
N LEU A 507 -1.98 1.29 -21.15
CA LEU A 507 -0.71 1.68 -21.76
C LEU A 507 -0.84 2.09 -23.24
N THR A 508 -2.00 1.88 -23.86
CA THR A 508 -2.18 2.06 -25.30
C THR A 508 -2.94 3.34 -25.64
N ALA A 509 -2.75 3.85 -26.86
CA ALA A 509 -3.50 4.99 -27.37
C ALA A 509 -5.00 4.73 -27.48
N ALA A 510 -5.42 3.46 -27.68
CA ALA A 510 -6.82 3.10 -27.86
C ALA A 510 -7.65 3.32 -26.60
N ASP A 511 -7.09 2.98 -25.44
CA ASP A 511 -7.81 2.91 -24.18
C ASP A 511 -7.27 3.88 -23.12
N SER A 512 -6.33 4.77 -23.48
CA SER A 512 -5.82 5.81 -22.58
C SER A 512 -6.58 7.13 -22.67
N TYR A 513 -6.62 7.85 -21.55
CA TYR A 513 -7.26 9.17 -21.48
C TYR A 513 -6.73 10.17 -22.54
N SER A 514 -5.42 10.17 -22.80
CA SER A 514 -4.78 11.13 -23.72
C SER A 514 -4.82 10.74 -25.20
N GLY A 515 -5.26 9.50 -25.52
CA GLY A 515 -5.24 8.97 -26.88
C GLY A 515 -3.82 8.73 -27.42
N LYS A 516 -2.85 8.44 -26.54
CA LYS A 516 -1.43 8.21 -26.87
C LYS A 516 -0.92 6.97 -26.15
N ASP A 517 0.06 6.31 -26.73
CA ASP A 517 0.75 5.21 -26.06
C ASP A 517 1.58 5.72 -24.87
N TYR A 518 1.70 4.89 -23.84
CA TYR A 518 2.63 5.09 -22.74
C TYR A 518 4.07 4.88 -23.24
N GLU A 519 4.99 5.75 -22.82
CA GLU A 519 6.31 5.84 -23.45
C GLU A 519 7.32 4.77 -22.98
N TYR A 520 6.99 4.02 -21.93
CA TYR A 520 7.90 3.04 -21.33
C TYR A 520 7.37 1.61 -21.47
N PRO A 521 8.26 0.62 -21.63
CA PRO A 521 7.89 -0.78 -21.54
C PRO A 521 7.33 -1.13 -20.15
N LYS A 522 6.57 -2.21 -20.09
CA LYS A 522 6.11 -2.80 -18.82
C LYS A 522 7.28 -3.42 -18.04
N ALA A 523 7.15 -3.53 -16.72
CA ALA A 523 8.23 -4.01 -15.87
C ALA A 523 8.70 -5.45 -16.22
N THR A 524 7.80 -6.35 -16.61
CA THR A 524 8.19 -7.71 -17.03
C THR A 524 9.11 -7.72 -18.26
N GLU A 525 8.90 -6.80 -19.20
CA GLU A 525 9.79 -6.62 -20.35
C GLU A 525 11.13 -5.99 -19.96
N ILE A 526 11.10 -5.01 -19.03
CA ILE A 526 12.32 -4.35 -18.54
C ILE A 526 13.27 -5.35 -17.86
N PHE A 527 12.73 -6.26 -17.05
CA PHE A 527 13.52 -7.22 -16.26
C PHE A 527 13.62 -8.61 -16.89
N ASP A 528 13.13 -8.80 -18.11
CA ASP A 528 13.09 -10.08 -18.85
C ASP A 528 12.55 -11.23 -17.98
N ASN A 529 11.37 -11.00 -17.40
CA ASN A 529 10.75 -11.96 -16.48
C ASN A 529 9.23 -11.81 -16.45
N ASP A 530 8.51 -12.77 -17.05
CA ASP A 530 7.03 -12.78 -17.05
C ASP A 530 6.42 -13.10 -15.68
N GLU A 531 7.23 -13.61 -14.75
CA GLU A 531 6.85 -14.02 -13.39
C GLU A 531 7.17 -12.95 -12.31
N LEU A 532 7.49 -11.74 -12.74
CA LEU A 532 7.96 -10.64 -11.89
C LEU A 532 6.82 -10.19 -10.97
N ILE A 533 7.03 -10.25 -9.66
CA ILE A 533 6.04 -9.74 -8.71
C ILE A 533 6.33 -8.29 -8.33
N CYS A 534 5.35 -7.66 -7.70
CA CYS A 534 5.45 -6.31 -7.16
C CYS A 534 5.30 -6.35 -5.64
N PHE A 535 6.18 -5.67 -4.92
CA PHE A 535 5.95 -5.24 -3.54
C PHE A 535 5.57 -3.76 -3.57
N GLY A 536 4.26 -3.50 -3.57
CA GLY A 536 3.68 -2.15 -3.60
C GLY A 536 3.79 -1.43 -2.26
N LEU A 537 3.57 -0.11 -2.29
CA LEU A 537 3.58 0.77 -1.11
C LEU A 537 4.88 0.68 -0.31
N MET A 538 5.99 0.39 -0.98
CA MET A 538 7.31 0.18 -0.38
C MET A 538 8.11 1.47 -0.39
N ASN A 539 8.62 1.86 0.78
CA ASN A 539 9.49 3.00 1.04
C ASN A 539 8.90 4.39 0.76
N ASP A 540 7.62 4.46 0.38
CA ASP A 540 6.84 5.69 0.26
C ASP A 540 5.35 5.40 -0.01
N ALA A 541 4.53 6.45 0.07
CA ALA A 541 3.12 6.46 -0.33
C ALA A 541 2.84 7.70 -1.21
N VAL A 542 3.34 7.69 -2.45
CA VAL A 542 3.19 8.81 -3.40
C VAL A 542 1.79 8.95 -4.01
N GLY A 543 0.82 8.22 -3.44
CA GLY A 543 -0.49 7.96 -4.01
C GLY A 543 -0.43 6.96 -5.15
N TYR A 544 -1.37 7.07 -6.07
CA TYR A 544 -1.43 6.21 -7.25
C TYR A 544 -0.33 6.52 -8.27
N ILE A 545 0.15 5.45 -8.90
CA ILE A 545 1.12 5.47 -9.98
C ILE A 545 0.41 4.93 -11.22
N VAL A 546 -0.25 5.86 -11.93
CA VAL A 546 -1.02 5.60 -13.15
C VAL A 546 -0.24 6.07 -14.38
N PRO A 547 -0.31 5.35 -15.52
CA PRO A 547 0.39 5.72 -16.74
C PRO A 547 0.17 7.19 -17.13
N ASP A 548 1.24 7.89 -17.52
CA ASP A 548 1.20 9.31 -17.86
C ASP A 548 0.16 9.63 -18.95
N ASN A 549 -0.07 8.70 -19.89
CA ASN A 549 -1.04 8.82 -20.97
C ASN A 549 -2.50 8.64 -20.47
N ASP A 550 -2.70 8.05 -19.29
CA ASP A 550 -4.01 7.75 -18.71
C ASP A 550 -4.38 8.64 -17.51
N TYR A 551 -3.41 9.40 -16.97
CA TYR A 551 -3.60 10.32 -15.86
C TYR A 551 -4.60 11.44 -16.15
N CYS A 552 -5.56 11.66 -15.24
CA CYS A 552 -6.51 12.77 -15.28
C CYS A 552 -6.89 13.27 -13.87
N MET A 553 -6.97 14.59 -13.66
CA MET A 553 -7.46 15.18 -12.39
C MET A 553 -8.98 15.43 -12.35
N ALA A 554 -9.72 15.05 -13.39
CA ALA A 554 -11.15 15.33 -13.53
C ALA A 554 -12.02 14.09 -13.31
N LEU A 555 -13.35 14.26 -13.28
CA LEU A 555 -14.32 13.16 -13.31
C LEU A 555 -14.27 12.44 -14.68
N ALA A 556 -13.34 11.50 -14.85
CA ALA A 556 -13.25 10.58 -15.98
C ALA A 556 -13.69 9.18 -15.53
N PHE A 557 -14.97 8.85 -15.67
CA PHE A 557 -15.59 7.64 -15.12
C PHE A 557 -14.97 6.28 -15.56
N ASP A 558 -14.23 6.24 -16.67
CA ASP A 558 -13.55 5.04 -17.18
C ASP A 558 -12.03 5.05 -16.93
N HIS A 559 -11.50 6.10 -16.27
CA HIS A 559 -10.07 6.33 -16.02
C HIS A 559 -9.85 6.77 -14.56
N TYR A 560 -8.61 6.73 -14.09
CA TYR A 560 -8.35 7.05 -12.69
C TYR A 560 -8.53 8.54 -12.40
N HIS A 561 -9.33 8.87 -11.37
CA HIS A 561 -9.44 10.22 -10.83
C HIS A 561 -8.26 10.49 -9.90
N GLU A 562 -7.22 11.09 -10.44
CA GLU A 562 -5.95 11.23 -9.75
C GLU A 562 -5.84 12.53 -8.96
N LEU A 563 -6.73 12.69 -7.98
CA LEU A 563 -6.73 13.84 -7.08
C LEU A 563 -5.73 13.70 -5.92
N VAL A 564 -5.37 12.47 -5.55
CA VAL A 564 -4.49 12.14 -4.41
C VAL A 564 -3.22 11.40 -4.86
N SER A 565 -2.61 11.88 -5.95
CA SER A 565 -1.27 11.46 -6.40
C SER A 565 -0.42 12.69 -6.73
N LEU A 566 0.90 12.55 -6.71
CA LEU A 566 1.82 13.68 -6.92
C LEU A 566 1.63 14.38 -8.27
N GLY A 567 1.14 13.66 -9.29
CA GLY A 567 0.92 14.23 -10.60
C GLY A 567 1.07 13.24 -11.76
N LYS A 568 1.08 13.80 -12.97
CA LYS A 568 1.07 13.04 -14.23
C LYS A 568 2.30 12.15 -14.42
N HIS A 569 3.46 12.56 -13.91
CA HIS A 569 4.76 12.01 -14.31
C HIS A 569 5.35 11.04 -13.29
N VAL A 570 4.53 10.52 -12.38
CA VAL A 570 4.99 9.55 -11.37
C VAL A 570 5.33 8.23 -12.04
N ALA A 571 4.45 7.71 -12.91
CA ALA A 571 4.68 6.45 -13.61
C ALA A 571 5.92 6.50 -14.49
N SER A 572 6.08 7.51 -15.34
CA SER A 572 7.27 7.64 -16.18
C SER A 572 8.58 7.75 -15.38
N SER A 573 8.55 8.44 -14.22
CA SER A 573 9.71 8.50 -13.33
C SER A 573 10.07 7.13 -12.75
N VAL A 574 9.07 6.34 -12.35
CA VAL A 574 9.24 4.96 -11.85
C VAL A 574 9.71 4.01 -12.96
N SER A 575 9.06 4.01 -14.13
CA SER A 575 9.44 3.13 -15.25
C SER A 575 10.85 3.44 -15.78
N LYS A 576 11.24 4.71 -15.84
CA LYS A 576 12.61 5.11 -16.15
C LYS A 576 13.60 4.55 -15.12
N ALA A 577 13.27 4.67 -13.84
CA ALA A 577 14.11 4.15 -12.77
C ALA A 577 14.24 2.62 -12.80
N TYR A 578 13.17 1.89 -13.15
CA TYR A 578 13.24 0.45 -13.42
C TYR A 578 14.19 0.13 -14.59
N THR A 579 14.12 0.88 -15.70
CA THR A 579 15.03 0.69 -16.84
C THR A 579 16.50 0.95 -16.46
N GLU A 580 16.74 1.84 -15.50
CA GLU A 580 18.08 2.09 -14.97
C GLU A 580 18.54 1.03 -13.97
N LEU A 581 17.63 0.43 -13.21
CA LEU A 581 17.91 -0.69 -12.30
C LEU A 581 18.21 -2.01 -13.03
N ALA A 582 17.58 -2.23 -14.18
CA ALA A 582 17.77 -3.43 -15.00
C ALA A 582 19.14 -3.50 -15.71
N LYS A 583 19.91 -2.39 -15.69
CA LYS A 583 21.28 -2.32 -16.22
C LYS A 583 22.31 -2.67 -15.14
#